data_AF-A0A7W1AM17-F1
#
_entry.id   AF-A0A7W1AM17-F1
#
_cell.length_a   1.000
_cell.length_b   1.000
_cell.length_c   1.000
_cell.angle_alpha   90.00
_cell.angle_beta   90.00
_cell.angle_gamma   90.00
#
_symmetry.space_group_name_H-M   'P 1'
#
loop_
_entity.id
_entity.type
_entity.pdbx_description
1 polymer ?
#
loop_
_entity_poly.entity_id
_entity_poly.type
_entity_poly.pdbx_seq_one_letter_code
_entity_poly.pdbx_strand_id
1 'polypeptide(L)'
;WSIDNTLTRPLAERDPLQVIAAKGALGATLTGSLAIVRGEVTPEVTTIAILLVCGATGYGVSLRMYLHAQRRIGAARTGSVFALAPFIGAGIAWILGDRDATILTAIAAAGFGVGVYLHASEQHGHTHVHEPTDHEHPHRHDDGHHDHDHDPPFVGEHTHRHAHGRLAHTHEHAPDVHHDHTH
;
A
#
# COMPACT_ATOMS: atom_id res chain seq x y z
N TRP A 1 -12.04 5.12 -0.96
CA TRP A 1 -10.64 4.69 -1.12
C TRP A 1 -9.81 5.75 -1.82
N SER A 2 -10.19 6.20 -3.03
CA SER A 2 -9.50 7.34 -3.70
C SER A 2 -9.42 8.60 -2.82
N ILE A 3 -10.53 9.03 -2.22
CA ILE A 3 -10.57 10.18 -1.31
C ILE A 3 -9.62 9.98 -0.12
N ASP A 4 -9.57 8.78 0.47
CA ASP A 4 -8.66 8.47 1.59
C ASP A 4 -7.21 8.63 1.13
N ASN A 5 -6.83 8.03 0.00
CA ASN A 5 -5.49 8.12 -0.56
C ASN A 5 -5.08 9.58 -0.83
N THR A 6 -5.99 10.40 -1.39
CA THR A 6 -5.73 11.81 -1.64
C THR A 6 -5.53 12.59 -0.34
N LEU A 7 -6.41 12.39 0.65
CA LEU A 7 -6.34 13.11 1.93
C LEU A 7 -5.14 12.67 2.77
N THR A 8 -4.63 11.45 2.58
CA THR A 8 -3.46 10.96 3.30
C THR A 8 -2.13 11.15 2.60
N ARG A 9 -2.13 11.80 1.42
CA ARG A 9 -0.90 12.20 0.74
C ARG A 9 0.07 12.98 1.64
N PRO A 10 -0.36 13.96 2.47
CA PRO A 10 0.54 14.69 3.37
C PRO A 10 1.13 13.84 4.51
N LEU A 11 0.62 12.62 4.72
CA LEU A 11 1.12 11.69 5.73
C LEU A 11 2.16 10.71 5.16
N ALA A 12 2.51 10.81 3.87
CA ALA A 12 3.45 9.90 3.23
C ALA A 12 4.87 9.95 3.81
N GLU A 13 5.27 11.11 4.36
CA GLU A 13 6.58 11.32 5.01
C GLU A 13 6.62 10.84 6.48
N ARG A 14 5.51 10.34 7.02
CA ARG A 14 5.44 9.81 8.39
C ARG A 14 5.73 8.32 8.39
N ASP A 15 6.19 7.81 9.54
CA ASP A 15 6.30 6.36 9.77
C ASP A 15 4.97 5.67 9.43
N PRO A 16 4.95 4.77 8.43
CA PRO A 16 3.74 4.08 8.00
C PRO A 16 3.03 3.36 9.15
N LEU A 17 3.77 2.79 10.10
CA LEU A 17 3.20 2.05 11.22
C LEU A 17 2.36 2.97 12.13
N GLN A 18 2.78 4.21 12.31
CA GLN A 18 2.04 5.19 13.11
C GLN A 18 0.74 5.59 12.42
N VAL A 19 0.78 5.82 11.11
CA VAL A 19 -0.42 6.17 10.32
C VAL A 19 -1.43 5.02 10.34
N ILE A 20 -0.96 3.78 10.15
CA ILE A 20 -1.79 2.57 10.19
C ILE A 20 -2.41 2.39 11.58
N ALA A 21 -1.61 2.50 12.66
CA ALA A 21 -2.09 2.35 14.01
C ALA A 21 -3.16 3.40 14.37
N ALA A 22 -2.94 4.66 14.01
CA ALA A 22 -3.89 5.74 14.24
C ALA A 22 -5.20 5.52 13.46
N LYS A 23 -5.12 5.22 12.16
CA LYS A 23 -6.31 4.90 11.34
C LYS A 23 -7.06 3.70 11.88
N GLY A 24 -6.35 2.64 12.27
CA GLY A 24 -6.92 1.43 12.85
C GLY A 24 -7.64 1.69 14.16
N ALA A 25 -7.03 2.44 15.07
CA ALA A 25 -7.64 2.80 16.36
C ALA A 25 -8.88 3.69 16.18
N LEU A 26 -8.81 4.69 15.30
CA LEU A 26 -9.96 5.55 14.98
C LEU A 26 -11.10 4.74 14.37
N GLY A 27 -10.79 3.87 13.40
CA GLY A 27 -11.76 2.98 12.77
C GLY A 27 -12.44 2.08 13.79
N ALA A 28 -11.67 1.34 14.59
CA ALA A 28 -12.18 0.43 15.62
C ALA A 28 -13.04 1.16 16.68
N THR A 29 -12.62 2.34 17.11
CA THR A 29 -13.36 3.15 18.09
C THR A 29 -14.68 3.65 17.50
N LEU A 30 -14.65 4.15 16.26
CA LEU A 30 -15.85 4.68 15.59
C LEU A 30 -16.85 3.57 15.29
N THR A 31 -16.40 2.44 14.74
CA THR A 31 -17.29 1.32 14.44
C THR A 31 -17.80 0.64 15.71
N GLY A 32 -16.94 0.51 16.72
CA GLY A 32 -17.31 -0.06 18.02
C GLY A 32 -18.34 0.81 18.76
N SER A 33 -18.12 2.13 18.81
CA SER A 33 -19.09 3.06 19.40
C SER A 33 -20.42 3.07 18.64
N LEU A 34 -20.38 3.01 17.30
CA LEU A 34 -21.61 2.91 16.50
C LEU A 34 -22.39 1.63 16.79
N ALA A 35 -21.73 0.48 16.90
CA ALA A 35 -22.37 -0.80 17.25
C ALA A 35 -23.03 -0.73 18.63
N ILE A 36 -22.37 -0.09 19.62
CA ILE A 36 -22.93 0.14 20.95
C ILE A 36 -24.18 1.04 20.87
N VAL A 37 -24.11 2.16 20.17
CA VAL A 37 -25.24 3.10 20.01
C VAL A 37 -26.42 2.45 19.28
N ARG A 38 -26.14 1.57 18.32
CA ARG A 38 -27.15 0.78 17.59
C ARG A 38 -27.73 -0.38 18.41
N GLY A 39 -27.15 -0.70 19.57
CA GLY A 39 -27.57 -1.83 20.39
C GLY A 39 -27.35 -3.18 19.69
N GLU A 40 -26.30 -3.30 18.88
CA GLU A 40 -25.99 -4.57 18.21
C GLU A 40 -25.64 -5.67 19.22
N VAL A 41 -25.97 -6.91 18.87
CA VAL A 41 -25.76 -8.06 19.75
C VAL A 41 -24.27 -8.34 19.87
N THR A 42 -23.76 -8.46 21.09
CA THR A 42 -22.38 -8.85 21.34
C THR A 42 -22.12 -10.24 20.76
N PRO A 43 -21.15 -10.40 19.86
CA PRO A 43 -20.81 -11.71 19.30
C PRO A 43 -20.27 -12.65 20.38
N GLU A 44 -20.36 -13.96 20.15
CA GLU A 44 -19.69 -14.95 20.99
C GLU A 44 -18.17 -14.70 21.00
N VAL A 45 -17.52 -14.99 22.14
CA VAL A 45 -16.06 -14.88 22.30
C VAL A 45 -15.31 -15.63 21.19
N THR A 46 -15.83 -16.80 20.79
CA THR A 46 -15.28 -17.61 19.68
C THR A 46 -15.29 -16.83 18.37
N THR A 47 -16.40 -16.16 18.04
CA THR A 47 -16.53 -15.32 16.83
C THR A 47 -15.57 -14.14 16.88
N ILE A 48 -15.44 -13.48 18.03
CA ILE A 48 -14.48 -12.38 18.22
C ILE A 48 -13.05 -12.87 17.95
N ALA A 49 -12.67 -14.02 18.53
CA ALA A 49 -11.34 -14.58 18.34
C ALA A 49 -11.06 -14.93 16.87
N ILE A 50 -12.03 -15.53 16.17
CA ILE A 50 -11.91 -15.84 14.74
C ILE A 50 -11.72 -14.54 13.93
N LEU A 51 -12.54 -13.51 14.17
CA LEU A 51 -12.44 -12.23 13.47
C LEU A 51 -11.10 -11.53 13.73
N LEU A 52 -10.58 -11.61 14.96
CA LEU A 52 -9.24 -11.08 15.29
C LEU A 52 -8.14 -11.82 14.53
N VAL A 53 -8.21 -13.15 14.43
CA VAL A 53 -7.23 -13.94 13.64
C VAL A 53 -7.34 -13.60 12.16
N CYS A 54 -8.55 -13.51 11.61
CA CYS A 54 -8.78 -13.09 10.24
C CYS A 54 -8.22 -11.68 9.97
N GLY A 55 -8.43 -10.74 10.88
CA GLY A 55 -7.88 -9.38 10.78
C GLY A 55 -6.35 -9.35 10.87
N ALA A 56 -5.78 -10.04 11.86
CA ALA A 56 -4.33 -10.11 12.06
C ALA A 56 -3.61 -10.73 10.86
N THR A 57 -4.19 -11.77 10.25
CA THR A 57 -3.60 -12.44 9.09
C THR A 57 -3.86 -11.67 7.79
N GLY A 58 -5.13 -11.35 7.51
CA GLY A 58 -5.58 -10.71 6.28
C GLY A 58 -5.10 -9.27 6.11
N TYR A 59 -5.00 -8.51 7.20
CA TYR A 59 -4.48 -7.13 7.17
C TYR A 59 -3.04 -7.06 7.70
N GLY A 60 -2.77 -7.58 8.90
CA GLY A 60 -1.47 -7.39 9.55
C GLY A 60 -0.32 -8.13 8.84
N VAL A 61 -0.40 -9.46 8.79
CA VAL A 61 0.64 -10.29 8.15
C VAL A 61 0.73 -10.00 6.66
N SER A 62 -0.41 -9.87 5.97
CA SER A 62 -0.47 -9.49 4.55
C SER A 62 0.26 -8.18 4.28
N LEU A 63 0.01 -7.13 5.06
CA LEU A 63 0.69 -5.85 4.90
C LEU A 63 2.19 -5.95 5.16
N ARG A 64 2.62 -6.69 6.18
CA ARG A 64 4.04 -6.94 6.43
C ARG A 64 4.71 -7.63 5.24
N MET A 65 4.06 -8.64 4.66
CA MET A 65 4.55 -9.33 3.46
C MET A 65 4.58 -8.40 2.24
N TYR A 66 3.57 -7.55 2.07
CA TYR A 66 3.50 -6.54 1.02
C TYR A 66 4.67 -5.56 1.13
N LEU A 67 4.91 -4.97 2.31
CA LEU A 67 6.06 -4.08 2.55
C LEU A 67 7.39 -4.80 2.32
N HIS A 68 7.49 -6.07 2.72
CA HIS A 68 8.70 -6.86 2.48
C HIS A 68 8.92 -7.10 0.97
N ALA A 69 7.87 -7.38 0.21
CA ALA A 69 7.95 -7.53 -1.24
C ALA A 69 8.35 -6.20 -1.91
N GLN A 70 7.74 -5.08 -1.51
CA GLN A 70 8.09 -3.75 -2.02
C GLN A 70 9.59 -3.47 -1.88
N ARG A 71 10.18 -3.83 -0.73
CA ARG A 71 11.63 -3.68 -0.49
C ARG A 71 12.51 -4.58 -1.35
N ARG A 72 12.05 -5.77 -1.73
CA ARG A 72 12.86 -6.74 -2.50
C ARG A 72 12.75 -6.57 -4.01
N ILE A 73 11.56 -6.20 -4.51
CA ILE A 73 11.27 -6.21 -5.94
C ILE A 73 10.73 -4.86 -6.47
N GLY A 74 10.67 -3.83 -5.62
CA GLY A 74 10.21 -2.48 -5.95
C GLY A 74 8.70 -2.30 -5.77
N ALA A 75 8.29 -1.06 -5.49
CA ALA A 75 6.88 -0.70 -5.25
C ALA A 75 5.98 -0.99 -6.46
N ALA A 76 6.44 -0.60 -7.66
CA ALA A 76 5.70 -0.79 -8.91
C ALA A 76 5.37 -2.26 -9.20
N ARG A 77 6.39 -3.13 -9.13
CA ARG A 77 6.24 -4.57 -9.38
C ARG A 77 5.43 -5.26 -8.29
N THR A 78 5.57 -4.83 -7.04
CA THR A 78 4.76 -5.38 -5.96
C THR A 78 3.30 -4.98 -6.10
N GLY A 79 3.03 -3.71 -6.46
CA GLY A 79 1.68 -3.20 -6.70
C GLY A 79 0.98 -3.94 -7.83
N SER A 80 1.66 -4.21 -8.95
CA SER A 80 1.08 -4.94 -10.08
C SER A 80 0.74 -6.40 -9.74
N VAL A 81 1.57 -7.08 -8.95
CA VAL A 81 1.26 -8.42 -8.43
C VAL A 81 0.09 -8.35 -7.43
N PHE A 82 0.09 -7.37 -6.53
CA PHE A 82 -0.96 -7.22 -5.52
C PHE A 82 -2.32 -6.85 -6.13
N ALA A 83 -2.34 -6.17 -7.27
CA ALA A 83 -3.56 -5.89 -8.03
C ALA A 83 -4.30 -7.15 -8.49
N LEU A 84 -3.65 -8.32 -8.46
CA LEU A 84 -4.29 -9.62 -8.73
C LEU A 84 -5.13 -10.14 -7.55
N ALA A 85 -4.95 -9.60 -6.34
CA ALA A 85 -5.60 -10.10 -5.12
C ALA A 85 -7.14 -10.18 -5.20
N PRO A 86 -7.87 -9.18 -5.74
CA PRO A 86 -9.32 -9.26 -5.88
C PRO A 86 -9.78 -10.44 -6.74
N PHE A 87 -9.02 -10.79 -7.78
CA PHE A 87 -9.34 -11.91 -8.68
C PHE A 87 -9.08 -13.26 -8.04
N ILE A 88 -7.96 -13.38 -7.32
CA ILE A 88 -7.65 -14.58 -6.54
C ILE A 88 -8.75 -14.79 -5.49
N GLY A 89 -9.16 -13.73 -4.79
CA GLY A 89 -10.25 -13.77 -3.83
C GLY A 89 -11.58 -14.22 -4.45
N ALA A 90 -11.94 -13.65 -5.61
CA ALA A 90 -13.14 -14.06 -6.34
C ALA A 90 -13.08 -15.53 -6.80
N GLY A 91 -11.92 -15.98 -7.30
CA GLY A 91 -11.69 -17.37 -7.69
C GLY A 91 -11.83 -18.35 -6.52
N ILE A 92 -11.26 -18.00 -5.36
CA ILE A 92 -11.40 -18.78 -4.12
C ILE A 92 -12.87 -18.83 -3.68
N ALA A 93 -13.57 -17.70 -3.68
CA ALA A 93 -14.99 -17.65 -3.31
C ALA A 93 -15.83 -18.58 -4.20
N TRP A 94 -15.57 -18.56 -5.50
CA TRP A 94 -16.26 -19.45 -6.44
C TRP A 94 -15.95 -20.93 -6.21
N ILE A 95 -14.68 -21.28 -5.96
CA ILE A 95 -14.27 -22.65 -5.61
C ILE A 95 -14.94 -23.13 -4.31
N LEU A 96 -15.11 -22.22 -3.34
CA LEU A 96 -15.81 -22.50 -2.08
C LEU A 96 -17.33 -22.61 -2.24
N GLY A 97 -17.85 -22.50 -3.47
CA GLY A 97 -19.24 -22.75 -3.80
C GLY A 97 -20.14 -21.52 -3.77
N ASP A 98 -19.57 -20.31 -3.84
CA ASP A 98 -20.35 -19.11 -4.08
C ASP A 98 -21.07 -19.22 -5.44
N ARG A 99 -22.41 -19.26 -5.41
CA ARG A 99 -23.26 -19.50 -6.59
C ARG A 99 -23.80 -18.20 -7.19
N ASP A 100 -23.45 -17.05 -6.63
CA ASP A 100 -23.93 -15.74 -7.10
C ASP A 100 -23.11 -15.21 -8.29
N ALA A 101 -22.29 -16.06 -8.92
CA ALA A 101 -21.61 -15.78 -10.17
C ALA A 101 -22.64 -15.65 -11.31
N THR A 102 -23.10 -14.42 -11.53
CA THR A 102 -24.03 -14.07 -12.62
C THR A 102 -23.27 -13.72 -13.90
N ILE A 103 -24.01 -13.53 -15.00
CA ILE A 103 -23.46 -12.97 -16.24
C ILE A 103 -22.79 -11.60 -15.98
N LEU A 104 -23.32 -10.80 -15.06
CA LEU A 104 -22.70 -9.52 -14.67
C LEU A 104 -21.33 -9.72 -14.03
N THR A 105 -21.15 -10.77 -13.22
CA THR A 105 -19.85 -11.13 -12.62
C THR A 105 -18.83 -11.44 -13.71
N ALA A 106 -19.23 -12.16 -14.76
CA ALA A 106 -18.35 -12.47 -15.89
C ALA A 106 -17.99 -11.21 -16.71
N ILE A 107 -18.96 -10.31 -16.95
CA ILE A 107 -18.71 -9.03 -17.63
C ILE A 107 -17.76 -8.15 -16.81
N ALA A 108 -17.97 -8.06 -15.49
CA ALA A 108 -17.09 -7.32 -14.58
C ALA A 108 -15.67 -7.89 -14.58
N ALA A 109 -15.53 -9.22 -14.50
CA ALA A 109 -14.23 -9.89 -14.57
C ALA A 109 -13.51 -9.62 -15.91
N ALA A 110 -14.23 -9.65 -17.03
CA ALA A 110 -13.69 -9.33 -18.35
C ALA A 110 -13.24 -7.86 -18.44
N GLY A 111 -14.07 -6.92 -17.98
CA GLY A 111 -13.74 -5.48 -17.97
C GLY A 111 -12.52 -5.18 -17.10
N PHE A 112 -12.42 -5.83 -15.94
CA PHE A 112 -11.24 -5.77 -15.09
C PHE A 112 -10.00 -6.36 -15.78
N GLY A 113 -10.13 -7.49 -16.48
CA GLY A 113 -9.05 -8.09 -17.27
C GLY A 113 -8.53 -7.16 -18.36
N VAL A 114 -9.43 -6.45 -19.06
CA VAL A 114 -9.06 -5.40 -20.01
C VAL A 114 -8.33 -4.26 -19.30
N GLY A 115 -8.81 -3.80 -18.14
CA GLY A 115 -8.14 -2.77 -17.35
C GLY A 115 -6.72 -3.16 -16.93
N VAL A 116 -6.53 -4.40 -16.45
CA VAL A 116 -5.21 -4.93 -16.10
C VAL A 116 -4.32 -5.03 -17.33
N TYR A 117 -4.84 -5.50 -18.47
CA TYR A 117 -4.08 -5.56 -19.71
C TYR A 117 -3.62 -4.18 -20.17
N LEU A 118 -4.53 -3.20 -20.22
CA LEU A 118 -4.22 -1.83 -20.61
C LEU A 118 -3.14 -1.24 -19.69
N HIS A 119 -3.32 -1.38 -18.37
CA HIS A 119 -2.36 -0.89 -17.37
C HIS A 119 -0.99 -1.57 -17.49
N ALA A 120 -0.94 -2.89 -17.73
CA ALA A 120 0.31 -3.62 -17.90
C ALA A 120 1.00 -3.36 -19.25
N SER A 121 0.25 -2.95 -20.27
CA SER A 121 0.75 -2.64 -21.61
C SER A 121 1.16 -1.18 -21.80
N GLU A 122 0.87 -0.33 -20.81
CA GLU A 122 1.20 1.08 -20.83
C GLU A 122 2.72 1.27 -20.74
N GLN A 123 3.31 1.86 -21.78
CA GLN A 123 4.73 2.24 -21.81
C GLN A 123 4.82 3.76 -21.84
N HIS A 124 5.19 4.35 -20.71
CA HIS A 124 5.51 5.77 -20.64
C HIS A 124 6.91 5.91 -20.08
N GLY A 125 7.80 6.58 -20.82
CA GLY A 125 9.15 6.91 -20.36
C GLY A 125 9.45 8.35 -20.71
N HIS A 126 9.89 9.12 -19.73
CA HIS A 126 10.38 10.46 -19.97
C HIS A 126 11.54 10.80 -19.02
N THR A 127 12.27 11.86 -19.36
CA THR A 127 13.34 12.38 -18.52
C THR A 127 12.71 13.11 -17.34
N HIS A 128 13.06 12.68 -16.14
CA HIS A 128 12.68 13.35 -14.90
C HIS A 128 13.84 14.16 -14.35
N VAL A 129 13.50 15.30 -13.77
CA VAL A 129 14.42 16.13 -12.99
C VAL A 129 13.80 16.27 -11.59
N HIS A 130 14.48 15.72 -10.61
CA HIS A 130 14.18 15.92 -9.19
C HIS A 130 14.86 17.19 -8.73
N GLU A 131 14.09 18.16 -8.25
CA GLU A 131 14.65 19.35 -7.60
C GLU A 131 15.16 18.99 -6.19
N PRO A 132 16.11 19.78 -5.63
CA PRO A 132 16.60 19.55 -4.28
C PRO A 132 15.44 19.50 -3.29
N THR A 133 15.34 18.39 -2.55
CA THR A 133 14.23 18.14 -1.63
C THR A 133 14.79 17.66 -0.29
N ASP A 134 14.23 18.19 0.79
CA ASP A 134 14.52 17.76 2.16
C ASP A 134 13.33 16.94 2.65
N HIS A 135 13.55 15.64 2.89
CA HIS A 135 12.50 14.70 3.23
C HIS A 135 12.97 13.63 4.22
N GLU A 136 12.02 12.88 4.75
CA GLU A 136 12.26 11.78 5.67
C GLU A 136 11.72 10.48 5.06
N HIS A 137 12.60 9.52 4.82
CA HIS A 137 12.24 8.17 4.42
C HIS A 137 13.28 7.16 4.90
N PRO A 138 12.90 5.86 5.01
CA PRO A 138 13.83 4.81 5.36
C PRO A 138 14.92 4.61 4.30
N HIS A 139 16.17 4.58 4.71
CA HIS A 139 17.29 4.39 3.80
C HIS A 139 18.50 3.70 4.44
N ARG A 140 19.43 3.29 3.59
CA ARG A 140 20.73 2.74 3.93
C ARG A 140 21.80 3.47 3.12
N HIS A 141 23.05 3.39 3.53
CA HIS A 141 24.16 4.06 2.83
C HIS A 141 24.78 3.21 1.70
N ASP A 142 24.32 1.97 1.52
CA ASP A 142 24.77 1.06 0.45
C ASP A 142 23.88 1.11 -0.80
N ASP A 143 22.96 2.07 -0.89
CA ASP A 143 21.98 2.20 -1.99
C ASP A 143 22.39 3.15 -3.11
N GLY A 144 23.57 3.76 -3.01
CA GLY A 144 24.18 4.58 -4.06
C GLY A 144 23.64 5.99 -4.20
N HIS A 145 22.78 6.47 -3.30
CA HIS A 145 22.29 7.86 -3.32
C HIS A 145 22.17 8.55 -1.95
N HIS A 146 22.29 7.83 -0.84
CA HIS A 146 22.42 8.44 0.49
C HIS A 146 23.88 8.53 0.91
N ASP A 147 24.40 9.75 1.02
CA ASP A 147 25.82 10.04 1.24
C ASP A 147 26.07 10.93 2.47
N HIS A 148 25.26 10.78 3.53
CA HIS A 148 25.48 11.47 4.82
C HIS A 148 26.09 10.55 5.87
N ASP A 149 26.94 11.11 6.70
CA ASP A 149 27.59 10.43 7.81
C ASP A 149 26.75 10.49 9.11
N HIS A 150 26.93 9.47 9.96
CA HIS A 150 26.43 9.47 11.34
C HIS A 150 27.58 9.54 12.33
N ASP A 151 27.38 10.31 13.40
CA ASP A 151 28.21 10.26 14.59
C ASP A 151 27.34 10.01 15.83
N PRO A 152 27.41 8.82 16.47
CA PRO A 152 28.33 7.72 16.19
C PRO A 152 27.98 6.95 14.88
N PRO A 153 28.95 6.22 14.29
CA PRO A 153 28.71 5.46 13.06
C PRO A 153 27.56 4.47 13.21
N PHE A 154 26.61 4.53 12.29
CA PHE A 154 25.47 3.62 12.24
C PHE A 154 25.52 2.79 10.95
N VAL A 155 25.33 1.47 11.09
CA VAL A 155 25.27 0.54 9.97
C VAL A 155 23.92 -0.16 10.00
N GLY A 156 23.07 0.14 9.01
CA GLY A 156 21.74 -0.43 8.92
C GLY A 156 20.73 0.47 8.21
N GLU A 157 19.48 0.02 8.18
CA GLU A 157 18.36 0.85 7.72
C GLU A 157 17.92 1.79 8.84
N HIS A 158 17.70 3.06 8.53
CA HIS A 158 17.25 4.07 9.48
C HIS A 158 16.36 5.10 8.78
N THR A 159 15.69 5.94 9.58
CA THR A 159 14.75 6.96 9.10
C THR A 159 14.96 8.24 9.89
N HIS A 160 15.20 9.32 9.15
CA HIS A 160 15.40 10.68 9.66
C HIS A 160 15.38 11.64 8.48
N ARG A 161 15.22 12.92 8.78
CA ARG A 161 15.16 14.00 7.80
C ARG A 161 16.54 14.26 7.20
N HIS A 162 16.62 14.27 5.87
CA HIS A 162 17.85 14.48 5.12
C HIS A 162 17.55 15.07 3.74
N ALA A 163 18.56 15.71 3.13
CA ALA A 163 18.43 16.42 1.87
C ALA A 163 19.03 15.64 0.70
N HIS A 164 18.32 15.62 -0.43
CA HIS A 164 18.81 15.16 -1.72
C HIS A 164 19.12 16.34 -2.63
N GLY A 165 20.21 16.23 -3.38
CA GLY A 165 20.57 17.20 -4.43
C GLY A 165 19.71 17.03 -5.68
N ARG A 166 19.83 17.98 -6.62
CA ARG A 166 19.15 17.90 -7.92
C ARG A 166 19.63 16.67 -8.69
N LEU A 167 18.72 15.83 -9.15
CA LEU A 167 19.02 14.60 -9.91
C LEU A 167 18.20 14.53 -11.19
N ALA A 168 18.86 14.36 -12.34
CA ALA A 168 18.18 14.08 -13.60
C ALA A 168 18.40 12.62 -13.99
N HIS A 169 17.30 11.90 -14.24
CA HIS A 169 17.38 10.51 -14.70
C HIS A 169 16.23 10.16 -15.65
N THR A 170 16.36 9.04 -16.34
CA THR A 170 15.34 8.49 -17.24
C THR A 170 15.04 7.08 -16.80
N HIS A 171 13.77 6.79 -16.52
CA HIS A 171 13.28 5.45 -16.26
C HIS A 171 11.85 5.33 -16.82
N GLU A 172 11.41 4.09 -16.99
CA GLU A 172 10.00 3.80 -17.29
C GLU A 172 9.15 4.28 -16.11
N HIS A 173 8.03 4.95 -16.39
CA HIS A 173 7.23 5.61 -15.39
C HIS A 173 6.43 4.56 -14.62
N ALA A 174 6.77 4.38 -13.36
CA ALA A 174 5.88 3.75 -12.40
C ALA A 174 5.13 4.85 -11.62
N PRO A 175 3.89 4.61 -11.17
CA PRO A 175 3.25 5.51 -10.23
C PRO A 175 4.03 5.44 -8.90
N ASP A 176 4.91 6.40 -8.70
CA ASP A 176 5.71 6.61 -7.50
C ASP A 176 5.36 7.97 -6.88
N VAL A 177 5.39 8.02 -5.55
CA VAL A 177 4.99 9.12 -4.69
C VAL A 177 5.90 10.34 -4.90
N HIS A 178 7.12 10.13 -5.40
CA HIS A 178 8.09 11.16 -5.76
C HIS A 178 7.83 11.79 -7.15
N HIS A 179 6.75 11.42 -7.84
CA HIS A 179 6.38 12.00 -9.15
C HIS A 179 5.29 13.08 -9.07
N ASP A 180 5.47 14.10 -8.22
CA ASP A 180 4.69 15.33 -8.37
C ASP A 180 5.41 16.23 -9.40
N HIS A 181 4.91 16.25 -10.63
CA HIS A 181 5.41 17.15 -11.67
C HIS A 181 4.23 17.83 -12.38
N THR A 182 4.41 19.10 -12.73
CA THR A 182 3.62 19.74 -13.79
C THR A 182 4.03 19.15 -15.14
N HIS A 183 3.09 18.48 -15.81
CA HIS A 183 3.18 18.11 -17.23
C HIS A 183 3.02 19.32 -18.16
#